data_AF-A0A9X0BCF5-F1
#
_entry.id   AF-A0A9X0BCF5-F1
#
_cell.length_a   1.000
_cell.length_b   1.000
_cell.length_c   1.000
_cell.angle_alpha   90.00
_cell.angle_beta   90.00
_cell.angle_gamma   90.00
#
_symmetry.space_group_name_H-M   'P 1'
#
loop_
_entity.id
_entity.type
_entity.pdbx_description
1 polymer ?
#
loop_
_entity_poly.entity_id
_entity_poly.type
_entity_poly.pdbx_seq_one_letter_code
_entity_poly.pdbx_strand_id
1 'polypeptide(L)'
;MDRLPPELLLMIGEHIQRSSDSQITLHSLSLCCRHFHDVFESMLYHSLSLCSFSVKYAHLIVRLWRDPEIASQVRRLKMSCEPVSDYQESVDQLKGDPEVASFIQNALDEIFTPEEVFDR
;
A
#
# COMPACT_ATOMS: atom_id res chain seq x y z
N MET A 1 20.52 -19.47 -2.93
CA MET A 1 20.01 -18.10 -2.67
C MET A 1 19.91 -17.82 -1.17
N ASP A 2 19.53 -18.79 -0.33
CA ASP A 2 19.35 -18.60 1.14
C ASP A 2 20.62 -18.35 1.97
N ARG A 3 21.78 -18.18 1.32
CA ARG A 3 23.06 -17.85 1.98
C ARG A 3 23.55 -16.45 1.61
N LEU A 4 22.78 -15.68 0.85
CA LEU A 4 23.16 -14.30 0.57
C LEU A 4 23.10 -13.50 1.89
N PRO A 5 24.17 -12.77 2.24
CA PRO A 5 24.14 -11.84 3.34
C PRO A 5 23.01 -10.80 3.15
N PRO A 6 22.30 -10.41 4.23
CA PRO A 6 21.27 -9.39 4.17
C PRO A 6 21.76 -8.09 3.52
N GLU A 7 23.01 -7.72 3.70
CA GLU A 7 23.62 -6.50 3.14
C GLU A 7 23.62 -6.52 1.61
N LEU A 8 23.89 -7.69 0.99
CA LEU A 8 23.83 -7.83 -0.45
C LEU A 8 22.38 -7.78 -0.96
N LEU A 9 21.44 -8.35 -0.21
CA LEU A 9 20.01 -8.24 -0.53
C LEU A 9 19.52 -6.80 -0.45
N LEU A 10 19.95 -6.04 0.56
CA LEU A 10 19.64 -4.63 0.69
C LEU A 10 20.17 -3.84 -0.52
N MET A 11 21.42 -4.06 -0.93
CA MET A 11 21.99 -3.42 -2.12
C MET A 11 21.21 -3.75 -3.40
N ILE A 12 20.76 -5.00 -3.56
CA ILE A 12 19.91 -5.41 -4.69
C ILE A 12 18.57 -4.66 -4.63
N GLY A 13 17.95 -4.58 -3.46
CA GLY A 13 16.69 -3.88 -3.25
C GLY A 13 16.79 -2.38 -3.57
N GLU A 14 17.84 -1.71 -3.10
CA GLU A 14 18.13 -0.31 -3.41
C GLU A 14 18.32 -0.08 -4.92
N HIS A 15 18.94 -1.02 -5.62
CA HIS A 15 19.08 -0.95 -7.06
C HIS A 15 17.73 -1.11 -7.77
N ILE A 16 16.90 -2.06 -7.33
CA ILE A 16 15.56 -2.30 -7.86
C ILE A 16 14.66 -1.07 -7.67
N GLN A 17 14.72 -0.41 -6.50
CA GLN A 17 13.93 0.79 -6.21
C GLN A 17 14.15 1.95 -7.18
N ARG A 18 15.25 1.97 -7.94
CA ARG A 18 15.52 2.97 -8.98
C ARG A 18 14.76 2.71 -10.29
N SER A 19 14.13 1.54 -10.43
CA SER A 19 13.33 1.14 -11.59
C SER A 19 11.86 1.56 -11.46
N SER A 20 11.21 1.80 -12.60
CA SER A 20 9.76 2.08 -12.69
C SER A 20 8.89 0.94 -12.17
N ASP A 21 9.36 -0.31 -12.29
CA ASP A 21 8.63 -1.53 -11.90
C ASP A 21 9.17 -2.15 -10.60
N SER A 22 9.76 -1.29 -9.76
CA SER A 22 10.39 -1.69 -8.50
C SER A 22 9.45 -2.47 -7.58
N GLN A 23 8.19 -2.04 -7.45
CA GLN A 23 7.20 -2.68 -6.57
C GLN A 23 6.88 -4.12 -7.00
N ILE A 24 6.71 -4.38 -8.31
CA ILE A 24 6.41 -5.72 -8.83
C ILE A 24 7.59 -6.65 -8.56
N THR A 25 8.81 -6.16 -8.81
CA THR A 25 10.04 -6.93 -8.61
C THR A 25 10.26 -7.24 -7.13
N LEU A 26 10.16 -6.24 -6.25
CA LEU A 26 10.30 -6.43 -4.79
C LEU A 26 9.23 -7.38 -4.25
N HIS A 27 8.00 -7.27 -4.74
CA HIS A 27 6.92 -8.18 -4.34
C HIS A 27 7.26 -9.62 -4.73
N SER A 28 7.66 -9.85 -5.97
CA SER A 28 8.04 -11.19 -6.45
C SER A 28 9.18 -11.80 -5.62
N LEU A 29 10.18 -10.98 -5.27
CA LEU A 29 11.30 -11.40 -4.43
C LEU A 29 10.84 -11.73 -3.00
N SER A 30 9.95 -10.92 -2.41
CA SER A 30 9.42 -11.15 -1.07
C SER A 30 8.62 -12.46 -0.94
N LEU A 31 8.13 -13.01 -2.07
CA LEU A 31 7.40 -14.28 -2.11
C LEU A 31 8.30 -15.51 -2.29
N CYS A 32 9.58 -15.33 -2.61
CA CYS A 32 10.47 -16.45 -2.95
C CYS A 32 10.88 -17.29 -1.73
N CYS A 33 11.28 -16.64 -0.64
CA CYS A 33 11.64 -17.31 0.61
C CYS A 33 11.56 -16.35 1.81
N ARG A 34 11.53 -16.89 3.03
CA ARG A 34 11.44 -16.09 4.27
C ARG A 34 12.57 -15.08 4.41
N HIS A 35 13.79 -15.47 4.07
CA HIS A 35 14.96 -14.58 4.14
C HIS A 35 14.81 -13.36 3.23
N PHE A 36 14.23 -13.54 2.04
CA PHE A 36 13.96 -12.45 1.10
C PHE A 36 12.75 -11.62 1.55
N HIS A 37 11.73 -12.28 2.08
CA HIS A 37 10.55 -11.64 2.66
C HIS A 37 10.95 -10.62 3.73
N ASP A 38 11.72 -11.05 4.73
CA ASP A 38 12.11 -10.22 5.87
C ASP A 38 12.90 -8.96 5.45
N VAL A 39 13.68 -9.04 4.35
CA VAL A 39 14.45 -7.90 3.82
C VAL A 39 13.59 -7.01 2.91
N PHE A 40 12.94 -7.59 1.91
CA PHE A 40 12.29 -6.83 0.84
C PHE A 40 10.89 -6.33 1.19
N GLU A 41 10.21 -6.93 2.17
CA GLU A 41 8.90 -6.44 2.62
C GLU A 41 8.98 -5.00 3.13
N SER A 42 9.97 -4.71 3.98
CA SER A 42 10.21 -3.35 4.48
C SER A 42 10.46 -2.34 3.34
N MET A 43 11.17 -2.78 2.29
CA MET A 43 11.49 -1.97 1.12
C MET A 43 10.29 -1.75 0.20
N LEU A 44 9.35 -2.70 0.18
CA LEU A 44 8.12 -2.63 -0.61
C LEU A 44 7.18 -1.54 -0.06
N TYR A 45 7.08 -1.43 1.26
CA TYR A 45 6.24 -0.43 1.90
C TYR A 45 6.94 0.91 2.16
N HIS A 46 8.28 0.96 2.14
CA HIS A 46 9.05 2.18 2.44
C HIS A 46 8.60 3.41 1.62
N SER A 47 8.33 3.22 0.31
CA SER A 47 7.93 4.28 -0.59
C SER A 47 6.80 3.83 -1.52
N LEU A 48 5.59 4.36 -1.27
CA LEU A 48 4.42 4.09 -2.08
C LEU A 48 4.16 5.24 -3.06
N SER A 49 3.98 4.90 -4.34
CA SER A 49 3.56 5.84 -5.37
C SER A 49 2.22 5.37 -5.94
N LEU A 50 1.16 6.08 -5.60
CA LEU A 50 -0.21 5.86 -6.07
C LEU A 50 -0.50 6.89 -7.16
N CYS A 51 -0.02 6.60 -8.37
CA CYS A 51 -0.30 7.41 -9.55
C CYS A 51 -1.43 6.74 -10.34
N SER A 52 -2.51 7.47 -10.62
CA SER A 52 -3.81 7.03 -11.16
C SER A 52 -4.58 6.03 -10.28
N PHE A 53 -5.73 6.46 -9.74
CA PHE A 53 -6.49 5.66 -8.78
C PHE A 53 -6.98 4.36 -9.41
N SER A 54 -6.71 3.21 -8.77
CA SER A 54 -7.11 1.88 -9.25
C SER A 54 -7.61 1.01 -8.11
N VAL A 55 -8.38 -0.04 -8.42
CA VAL A 55 -8.88 -1.02 -7.43
C VAL A 55 -7.73 -1.65 -6.63
N LYS A 56 -6.57 -1.87 -7.25
CA LYS A 56 -5.37 -2.39 -6.58
C LYS A 56 -4.90 -1.46 -5.46
N TYR A 57 -4.98 -0.15 -5.66
CA TYR A 57 -4.65 0.83 -4.64
C TYR A 57 -5.68 0.88 -3.53
N ALA A 58 -6.97 0.68 -3.83
CA ALA A 58 -7.98 0.57 -2.79
C ALA A 58 -7.72 -0.63 -1.86
N HIS A 59 -7.36 -1.81 -2.40
CA HIS A 59 -6.97 -2.94 -1.55
C HIS A 59 -5.70 -2.66 -0.74
N LEU A 60 -4.72 -1.95 -1.30
CA LEU A 60 -3.54 -1.53 -0.56
C LEU A 60 -3.92 -0.61 0.61
N ILE A 61 -4.81 0.36 0.39
CA ILE A 61 -5.32 1.25 1.44
C ILE A 61 -6.07 0.45 2.51
N VAL A 62 -6.96 -0.48 2.12
CA VAL A 62 -7.67 -1.38 3.04
C VAL A 62 -6.66 -2.16 3.90
N ARG A 63 -5.61 -2.70 3.27
CA ARG A 63 -4.57 -3.46 3.97
C ARG A 63 -3.79 -2.59 4.96
N LEU A 64 -3.38 -1.40 4.56
CA LEU A 64 -2.67 -0.46 5.42
C LEU A 64 -3.54 -0.01 6.60
N TRP A 65 -4.85 0.18 6.38
CA TRP A 65 -5.77 0.52 7.47
C TRP A 65 -5.93 -0.61 8.49
N ARG A 66 -6.06 -1.85 8.02
CA ARG A 66 -6.25 -3.02 8.89
C ARG A 66 -4.98 -3.46 9.61
N ASP A 67 -3.81 -3.12 9.08
CA ASP A 67 -2.51 -3.50 9.62
C ASP A 67 -1.65 -2.26 9.91
N PRO A 68 -1.77 -1.69 11.13
CA PRO A 68 -1.01 -0.51 11.54
C PRO A 68 0.50 -0.76 11.54
N GLU A 69 0.96 -2.00 11.73
CA GLU A 69 2.37 -2.33 11.73
C GLU A 69 2.95 -2.16 10.32
N ILE A 70 2.25 -2.63 9.29
CA ILE A 70 2.65 -2.39 7.89
C ILE A 70 2.56 -0.90 7.56
N ALA A 71 1.49 -0.22 7.98
CA ALA A 71 1.35 1.22 7.73
C ALA A 71 2.49 2.04 8.34
N SER A 72 2.98 1.65 9.52
CA SER A 72 4.12 2.31 10.18
C SER A 72 5.44 2.23 9.41
N GLN A 73 5.56 1.27 8.48
CA GLN A 73 6.74 1.10 7.63
C GLN A 73 6.74 2.09 6.45
N VAL A 74 5.60 2.68 6.11
CA VAL A 74 5.49 3.66 5.03
C VAL A 74 6.17 4.97 5.44
N ARG A 75 7.27 5.32 4.77
CA ARG A 75 8.03 6.56 5.03
C ARG A 75 7.74 7.64 4.01
N ARG A 76 7.36 7.26 2.79
CA ARG A 76 7.06 8.18 1.69
C ARG A 76 5.80 7.71 0.99
N LEU A 77 4.84 8.62 0.87
CA LEU A 77 3.63 8.43 0.07
C LEU A 77 3.57 9.54 -0.98
N LYS A 78 3.57 9.15 -2.25
CA LYS A 78 3.27 10.04 -3.36
C LYS A 78 1.92 9.62 -3.92
N MET A 79 0.98 10.56 -3.97
CA MET A 79 -0.35 10.32 -4.51
C MET A 79 -0.66 11.41 -5.52
N SER A 80 -1.16 11.03 -6.70
CA SER A 80 -1.71 11.98 -7.67
C SER A 80 -3.22 11.78 -7.74
N CYS A 81 -3.97 12.83 -7.39
CA CYS A 81 -5.39 12.90 -7.66
C CYS A 81 -5.59 13.52 -9.05
N GLU A 82 -6.08 12.72 -9.98
CA GLU A 82 -6.57 13.13 -11.28
C GLU A 82 -7.99 13.75 -11.13
N PRO A 83 -8.50 14.44 -12.15
CA PRO A 83 -9.84 15.01 -12.12
C PRO A 83 -10.92 13.93 -11.99
N VAL A 84 -12.00 14.24 -11.28
CA VAL A 84 -13.13 13.32 -11.03
C VAL A 84 -13.74 12.75 -12.32
N SER A 85 -13.62 13.47 -13.44
CA SER A 85 -14.12 13.05 -14.75
C SER A 85 -13.52 11.73 -15.26
N ASP A 86 -12.32 11.38 -14.81
CA ASP A 86 -11.55 10.26 -15.35
C ASP A 86 -11.74 8.97 -14.51
N TYR A 87 -12.52 9.04 -13.43
CA TYR A 87 -12.66 7.95 -12.45
C TYR A 87 -13.93 7.12 -12.56
N GLN A 88 -14.84 7.43 -13.49
CA GLN A 88 -16.15 6.76 -13.52
C GLN A 88 -15.99 5.23 -13.61
N GLU A 89 -15.10 4.76 -14.49
CA GLU A 89 -14.81 3.33 -14.64
C GLU A 89 -14.18 2.74 -13.36
N SER A 90 -13.21 3.42 -12.76
CA SER A 90 -12.56 2.96 -11.53
C SER A 90 -13.53 2.91 -10.34
N VAL A 91 -14.41 3.90 -10.21
CA VAL A 91 -15.44 3.97 -9.16
C VAL A 91 -16.45 2.85 -9.33
N ASP A 92 -16.88 2.57 -10.56
CA ASP A 92 -17.82 1.47 -10.83
C ASP A 92 -17.17 0.11 -10.54
N GLN A 93 -15.87 -0.06 -10.83
CA GLN A 93 -15.12 -1.26 -10.44
C GLN A 93 -15.02 -1.42 -8.91
N LEU A 94 -14.78 -0.33 -8.16
CA LEU A 94 -14.74 -0.36 -6.69
C LEU A 94 -16.09 -0.71 -6.08
N LYS A 95 -17.18 -0.18 -6.62
CA LYS A 95 -18.54 -0.52 -6.18
C LYS A 95 -18.87 -2.00 -6.42
N GLY A 96 -18.28 -2.59 -7.46
CA GLY A 96 -18.37 -4.02 -7.74
C GLY A 96 -17.59 -4.89 -6.75
N ASP A 97 -16.69 -4.30 -5.95
CA ASP A 97 -15.95 -4.99 -4.91
C ASP A 97 -16.63 -4.79 -3.53
N PRO A 98 -17.32 -5.81 -2.99
CA PRO A 98 -18.07 -5.68 -1.75
C PRO A 98 -17.17 -5.47 -0.53
N GLU A 99 -15.93 -5.96 -0.56
CA GLU A 99 -14.98 -5.79 0.54
C GLU A 99 -14.52 -4.33 0.62
N VAL A 100 -14.13 -3.77 -0.53
CA VAL A 100 -13.68 -2.37 -0.60
C VAL A 100 -14.84 -1.40 -0.33
N ALA A 101 -16.02 -1.67 -0.88
CA ALA A 101 -17.20 -0.81 -0.67
C ALA A 101 -17.63 -0.75 0.80
N SER A 102 -17.68 -1.91 1.48
CA SER A 102 -18.00 -1.97 2.92
C SER A 102 -16.93 -1.31 3.78
N PHE A 103 -15.65 -1.50 3.43
CA PHE A 103 -14.54 -0.82 4.09
C PHE A 103 -14.66 0.71 4.00
N ILE A 104 -14.91 1.26 2.80
CA ILE A 104 -15.01 2.71 2.60
C ILE A 104 -16.11 3.29 3.49
N GLN A 105 -17.28 2.65 3.53
CA GLN A 105 -18.38 3.14 4.37
C GLN A 105 -17.99 3.17 5.85
N ASN A 106 -17.44 2.06 6.36
CA ASN A 106 -17.01 1.97 7.76
C ASN A 106 -15.90 2.97 8.11
N ALA A 107 -14.92 3.15 7.22
CA ALA A 107 -13.81 4.07 7.42
C ALA A 107 -14.28 5.53 7.42
N LEU A 108 -15.24 5.89 6.55
CA LEU A 108 -15.85 7.22 6.55
C LEU A 108 -16.62 7.47 7.86
N ASP A 109 -17.37 6.49 8.33
CA ASP A 109 -18.11 6.60 9.59
C ASP A 109 -17.16 6.78 10.78
N GLU A 110 -16.00 6.12 10.79
CA GLU A 110 -14.95 6.25 11.82
C GLU A 110 -14.18 7.57 11.75
N ILE A 111 -13.82 8.05 10.55
CA ILE A 111 -13.05 9.30 10.39
C ILE A 111 -13.90 10.52 10.69
N PHE A 112 -15.19 10.48 10.31
CA PHE A 112 -16.10 11.61 10.43
C PHE A 112 -17.08 11.47 11.60
N THR A 113 -16.89 10.48 12.48
CA THR A 113 -17.65 10.46 13.74
C THR A 113 -17.23 11.69 14.54
N PRO A 114 -18.16 12.59 14.88
CA PRO A 114 -17.83 13.74 15.71
C PRO A 114 -17.33 13.23 17.06
N GLU A 115 -16.15 13.65 17.48
CA GLU A 115 -15.65 13.37 18.84
C GLU A 115 -16.75 13.79 19.84
N GLU A 116 -17.17 12.86 20.70
CA GLU A 116 -18.10 13.18 21.78
C GLU A 116 -17.54 14.38 22.53
N VAL A 117 -18.28 15.50 22.49
CA VAL A 117 -17.98 16.70 23.26
C VAL A 117 -17.96 16.26 24.71
N PHE A 118 -16.77 16.12 25.29
CA PHE A 118 -16.61 15.96 26.73
C PHE A 118 -17.15 17.23 27.39
N ASP A 119 -18.43 17.20 27.78
CA ASP A 119 -19.05 18.19 28.66
C ASP A 119 -18.23 18.25 29.95
N ARG A 120 -17.65 19.42 30.20
CA ARG A 120 -17.00 19.78 31.46
C ARG A 120 -18.01 20.38 32.43
#